data_AF-A0A3P1VT48-F1
#
_entry.id   AF-A0A3P1VT48-F1
#
_cell.length_a   1.000
_cell.length_b   1.000
_cell.length_c   1.000
_cell.angle_alpha   90.00
_cell.angle_beta   90.00
_cell.angle_gamma   90.00
#
_symmetry.space_group_name_H-M   'P 1'
#
loop_
_entity.id
_entity.type
_entity.pdbx_description
1 polymer ?
#
loop_
_entity_poly.entity_id
_entity_poly.type
_entity_poly.pdbx_seq_one_letter_code
_entity_poly.pdbx_strand_id
1 'polypeptide(L)'
;MKYGAYSEKGSYHKRNQDSFIIKKVKGIYIVGISDGLGSKKYSHIGSKLLCKSLLDIVYKVEDFQKISKEKLIELILQNWLKKIKNLKKYPIEECSATFLFAIVLKEKIIVSRVGDGFISIFTDKNSYLLNDNKKDSFSNITMAFSKNFNIDDVECLEVKNEKFKGLIACTDGIEISPNENNVILRFSKELLEECKNNTKNKLDKETKKWIREWPSSDDKTLIYLLDDKEEKNG
;
A
#
# COMPACT_ATOMS: atom_id res chain seq x y z
N MET A 1 2.34 12.20 13.85
CA MET A 1 1.63 11.41 12.84
C MET A 1 0.59 10.54 13.48
N LYS A 2 -0.63 10.59 12.93
CA LYS A 2 -1.77 9.72 13.23
C LYS A 2 -1.89 8.74 12.08
N TYR A 3 -2.26 7.49 12.35
CA TYR A 3 -2.45 6.50 11.30
C TYR A 3 -3.42 5.40 11.68
N GLY A 4 -3.97 4.71 10.69
CA GLY A 4 -4.85 3.57 10.86
C GLY A 4 -4.98 2.78 9.59
N ALA A 5 -5.56 1.59 9.73
CA ALA A 5 -5.79 0.68 8.62
C ALA A 5 -6.94 -0.25 8.97
N TYR A 6 -7.69 -0.67 7.96
CA TYR A 6 -8.70 -1.71 8.10
C TYR A 6 -8.74 -2.56 6.84
N SER A 7 -9.01 -3.84 7.01
CA SER A 7 -9.17 -4.82 5.93
C SER A 7 -10.39 -5.68 6.20
N GLU A 8 -11.28 -5.80 5.22
CA GLU A 8 -12.52 -6.55 5.30
C GLU A 8 -12.58 -7.59 4.19
N LYS A 9 -13.11 -8.76 4.52
CA LYS A 9 -13.28 -9.83 3.53
C LYS A 9 -14.42 -9.50 2.58
N GLY A 10 -14.19 -9.62 1.29
CA GLY A 10 -15.20 -9.59 0.25
C GLY A 10 -16.20 -10.74 0.36
N SER A 11 -17.39 -10.56 -0.22
CA SER A 11 -18.39 -11.61 -0.30
C SER A 11 -18.02 -12.69 -1.32
N TYR A 12 -17.20 -12.37 -2.33
CA TYR A 12 -16.74 -13.33 -3.33
C TYR A 12 -15.69 -14.31 -2.82
N HIS A 13 -14.94 -13.94 -1.79
CA HIS A 13 -13.83 -14.76 -1.29
C HIS A 13 -14.18 -15.57 -0.05
N LYS A 14 -13.59 -16.78 0.02
CA LYS A 14 -13.70 -17.67 1.19
C LYS A 14 -12.83 -17.21 2.38
N ARG A 15 -11.83 -16.36 2.12
CA ARG A 15 -10.91 -15.78 3.09
C ARG A 15 -10.47 -14.42 2.58
N ASN A 16 -10.02 -13.55 3.47
CA ASN A 16 -9.41 -12.29 3.07
C ASN A 16 -7.99 -12.56 2.52
N GLN A 17 -7.76 -12.18 1.27
CA GLN A 17 -6.52 -12.29 0.52
C GLN A 17 -5.67 -11.02 0.62
N ASP A 18 -6.27 -9.90 1.06
CA ASP A 18 -5.55 -8.68 1.38
C ASP A 18 -4.67 -8.83 2.62
N SER A 19 -3.62 -8.02 2.66
CA SER A 19 -2.77 -7.84 3.81
C SER A 19 -2.20 -6.43 3.84
N PHE A 20 -1.94 -5.93 5.04
CA PHE A 20 -1.31 -4.64 5.23
C PHE A 20 -0.27 -4.64 6.35
N ILE A 21 0.58 -3.61 6.33
CA ILE A 21 1.46 -3.21 7.41
C ILE A 21 1.49 -1.69 7.50
N ILE A 22 1.36 -1.16 8.71
CA ILE A 22 1.63 0.25 9.01
C ILE A 22 2.35 0.35 10.35
N LYS A 23 3.55 0.95 10.34
CA LYS A 23 4.41 0.97 11.54
C LYS A 23 5.41 2.12 11.51
N LYS A 24 5.79 2.59 12.70
CA LYS A 24 6.98 3.42 12.90
C LYS A 24 8.17 2.54 13.30
N VAL A 25 9.28 2.63 12.56
CA VAL A 25 10.52 1.88 12.80
C VAL A 25 11.70 2.83 12.70
N LYS A 26 12.54 2.95 13.74
CA LYS A 26 13.73 3.83 13.74
C LYS A 26 13.44 5.28 13.30
N GLY A 27 12.27 5.82 13.65
CA GLY A 27 11.84 7.16 13.23
C GLY A 27 11.25 7.26 11.81
N ILE A 28 11.30 6.18 11.04
CA ILE A 28 10.73 6.04 9.69
C ILE A 28 9.30 5.51 9.81
N TYR A 29 8.38 6.03 9.00
CA TYR A 29 7.04 5.45 8.88
C TYR A 29 6.96 4.59 7.63
N ILE A 30 6.41 3.39 7.76
CA ILE A 30 6.20 2.48 6.65
C ILE A 30 4.72 2.20 6.48
N VAL A 31 4.31 2.10 5.23
CA VAL A 31 2.99 1.66 4.80
C VAL A 31 3.19 0.61 3.71
N GLY A 32 2.50 -0.51 3.83
CA GLY A 32 2.46 -1.55 2.79
C GLY A 32 1.08 -2.16 2.75
N ILE A 33 0.55 -2.37 1.55
CA ILE A 33 -0.74 -3.00 1.29
C ILE A 33 -0.58 -3.93 0.09
N SER A 34 -1.22 -5.09 0.16
CA SER A 34 -1.03 -6.16 -0.80
C SER A 34 -2.35 -6.90 -0.95
N ASP A 35 -2.85 -7.02 -2.17
CA ASP A 35 -3.96 -7.90 -2.52
C ASP A 35 -3.40 -9.19 -3.15
N GLY A 36 -3.87 -10.33 -2.66
CA GLY A 36 -3.50 -11.62 -3.20
C GLY A 36 -4.42 -12.05 -4.35
N LEU A 37 -3.89 -12.13 -5.57
CA LEU A 37 -4.63 -12.53 -6.77
C LEU A 37 -5.61 -13.70 -6.54
N GLY A 38 -6.90 -13.46 -6.82
CA GLY A 38 -7.98 -14.43 -6.63
C GLY A 38 -7.80 -15.74 -7.40
N SER A 39 -7.03 -15.72 -8.50
CA SER A 39 -6.68 -16.91 -9.29
C SER A 39 -5.68 -17.85 -8.62
N LYS A 40 -5.07 -17.44 -7.50
CA LYS A 40 -4.00 -18.18 -6.81
C LYS A 40 -4.44 -18.67 -5.44
N LYS A 41 -4.38 -19.98 -5.21
CA LYS A 41 -4.94 -20.66 -4.03
C LYS A 41 -4.35 -20.16 -2.71
N TYR A 42 -3.07 -19.77 -2.70
CA TYR A 42 -2.33 -19.34 -1.52
C TYR A 42 -1.93 -17.87 -1.59
N SER A 43 -2.67 -17.04 -2.35
CA SER A 43 -2.36 -15.61 -2.52
C SER A 43 -2.35 -14.83 -1.20
N HIS A 44 -3.29 -15.11 -0.30
CA HIS A 44 -3.32 -14.60 1.08
C HIS A 44 -2.04 -14.87 1.90
N ILE A 45 -1.27 -15.92 1.55
CA ILE A 45 0.06 -16.15 2.14
C ILE A 45 1.08 -15.23 1.49
N GLY A 46 1.04 -15.13 0.16
CA GLY A 46 1.86 -14.23 -0.63
C GLY A 46 1.77 -12.78 -0.17
N SER A 47 0.56 -12.24 -0.10
CA SER A 47 0.29 -10.85 0.28
C SER A 47 0.78 -10.52 1.68
N LYS A 48 0.49 -11.42 2.63
CA LYS A 48 0.99 -11.33 4.01
C LYS A 48 2.51 -11.35 4.08
N LEU A 49 3.16 -12.18 3.29
CA LEU A 49 4.61 -12.28 3.28
C LEU A 49 5.27 -11.09 2.58
N LEU A 50 4.63 -10.41 1.62
CA LEU A 50 5.14 -9.17 1.04
C LEU A 50 5.20 -8.06 2.09
N CYS A 51 4.10 -7.85 2.82
CA CYS A 51 4.05 -6.88 3.92
C CYS A 51 5.14 -7.14 4.98
N LYS A 52 5.34 -8.41 5.34
CA LYS A 52 6.44 -8.81 6.24
C LYS A 52 7.82 -8.61 5.62
N SER A 53 7.96 -8.80 4.31
CA SER A 53 9.24 -8.63 3.62
C SER A 53 9.68 -7.19 3.61
N LEU A 54 8.76 -6.25 3.33
CA LEU A 54 9.02 -4.82 3.46
C LEU A 54 9.51 -4.45 4.86
N LEU A 55 8.79 -4.90 5.90
CA LEU A 55 9.15 -4.61 7.29
C LEU A 55 10.57 -5.12 7.62
N ASP A 56 10.91 -6.34 7.23
CA ASP A 56 12.24 -6.92 7.45
C ASP A 56 13.35 -6.14 6.72
N ILE A 57 13.11 -5.72 5.48
CA ILE A 57 14.07 -4.93 4.71
C ILE A 57 14.29 -3.58 5.39
N VAL A 58 13.23 -2.95 5.90
CA VAL A 58 13.34 -1.68 6.64
C VAL A 58 14.14 -1.82 7.94
N TYR A 59 14.07 -2.96 8.62
CA TYR A 59 14.94 -3.18 9.79
C TYR A 59 16.42 -3.33 9.42
N LYS A 60 16.71 -3.91 8.25
CA LYS A 60 18.07 -4.27 7.81
C LYS A 60 18.79 -3.14 7.08
N VAL A 61 18.08 -2.32 6.30
CA VAL A 61 18.68 -1.20 5.58
C VAL A 61 19.07 -0.12 6.58
N GLU A 62 20.37 0.21 6.59
CA GLU A 62 20.92 1.24 7.49
C GLU A 62 20.74 2.65 6.90
N ASP A 63 20.94 2.78 5.58
CA ASP A 63 20.93 4.05 4.88
C ASP A 63 20.09 3.97 3.59
N PHE A 64 18.87 4.49 3.67
CA PHE A 64 17.95 4.57 2.53
C PHE A 64 18.33 5.63 1.48
N GLN A 65 19.32 6.49 1.75
CA GLN A 65 19.83 7.43 0.74
C GLN A 65 20.78 6.73 -0.24
N LYS A 66 21.41 5.62 0.16
CA LYS A 66 22.39 4.88 -0.66
C LYS A 66 21.81 3.69 -1.42
N ILE A 67 20.58 3.29 -1.11
CA ILE A 67 19.91 2.18 -1.80
C ILE A 67 19.15 2.69 -3.02
N SER A 68 19.39 2.09 -4.18
CA SER A 68 18.60 2.38 -5.38
C SER A 68 17.19 1.76 -5.25
N LYS A 69 16.24 2.28 -6.03
CA LYS A 69 14.87 1.74 -6.06
C LYS A 69 14.86 0.27 -6.51
N GLU A 70 15.63 -0.08 -7.53
CA GLU A 70 15.74 -1.44 -8.07
C GLU A 70 16.29 -2.37 -7.00
N LYS A 71 17.32 -1.93 -6.27
CA LYS A 71 17.91 -2.74 -5.21
C LYS A 71 16.94 -2.96 -4.06
N LEU A 72 16.15 -1.95 -3.69
CA LEU A 72 15.13 -2.07 -2.65
C LEU A 72 14.06 -3.10 -3.05
N ILE A 73 13.55 -3.02 -4.28
CA ILE A 73 12.58 -3.99 -4.81
C ILE A 73 13.17 -5.40 -4.87
N GLU A 74 14.39 -5.54 -5.37
CA GLU A 74 15.09 -6.82 -5.43
C GLU A 74 15.22 -7.46 -4.04
N LEU A 75 15.60 -6.69 -3.03
CA LEU A 75 15.70 -7.16 -1.64
C LEU A 75 14.34 -7.62 -1.09
N ILE A 76 13.26 -6.88 -1.39
CA ILE A 76 11.90 -7.25 -0.99
C ILE A 76 11.49 -8.56 -1.68
N LEU A 77 11.68 -8.67 -3.00
CA LEU A 77 11.39 -9.87 -3.79
C LEU A 77 12.16 -11.09 -3.28
N GLN A 78 13.47 -10.97 -3.09
CA GLN A 78 14.31 -12.07 -2.60
C GLN A 78 13.90 -12.52 -1.20
N ASN A 79 13.58 -11.58 -0.31
CA ASN A 79 13.11 -11.91 1.03
C ASN A 79 11.74 -12.59 1.00
N TRP A 80 10.84 -12.15 0.11
CA TRP A 80 9.52 -12.75 -0.09
C TRP A 80 9.61 -14.18 -0.61
N LEU A 81 10.38 -14.42 -1.67
CA LEU A 81 10.65 -15.75 -2.23
C LEU A 81 11.27 -16.69 -1.19
N LYS A 82 12.25 -16.19 -0.42
CA LYS A 82 12.89 -16.95 0.67
C LYS A 82 11.87 -17.33 1.75
N LYS A 83 10.98 -16.41 2.14
CA LYS A 83 9.94 -16.69 3.15
C LYS A 83 8.97 -17.76 2.68
N ILE A 84 8.49 -17.70 1.44
CA ILE A 84 7.58 -18.73 0.89
C ILE A 84 8.29 -20.08 0.87
N LYS A 85 9.51 -20.13 0.32
CA LYS A 85 10.32 -21.36 0.24
C LYS A 85 10.55 -22.00 1.62
N ASN A 86 10.81 -21.20 2.65
CA ASN A 86 11.03 -21.67 4.01
C ASN A 86 9.80 -22.32 4.65
N LEU A 87 8.59 -21.96 4.22
CA LEU A 87 7.36 -22.60 4.71
C LEU A 87 7.19 -24.03 4.17
N LYS A 88 7.89 -24.39 3.09
CA LYS A 88 7.91 -25.74 2.45
C LYS A 88 6.54 -26.34 2.07
N LYS A 89 5.45 -25.59 2.25
CA LYS A 89 4.06 -26.05 2.09
C LYS A 89 3.33 -25.38 0.92
N TYR A 90 3.83 -24.24 0.45
CA TYR A 90 3.14 -23.40 -0.53
C TYR A 90 3.97 -23.29 -1.81
N PRO A 91 3.45 -23.73 -2.97
CA PRO A 91 4.04 -23.45 -4.27
C PRO A 91 4.10 -21.94 -4.49
N ILE A 92 5.25 -21.42 -4.98
CA ILE A 92 5.46 -19.97 -5.17
C ILE A 92 4.48 -19.42 -6.23
N GLU A 93 4.18 -20.24 -7.24
CA GLU A 93 3.26 -19.94 -8.34
C GLU A 93 1.82 -19.70 -7.86
N GLU A 94 1.48 -20.20 -6.66
CA GLU A 94 0.17 -20.06 -6.01
C GLU A 94 0.12 -18.96 -4.96
N CYS A 95 1.20 -18.18 -4.82
CA CYS A 95 1.31 -17.10 -3.83
C CYS A 95 1.34 -15.71 -4.47
N SER A 96 0.99 -15.53 -5.74
CA SER A 96 1.14 -14.22 -6.39
C SER A 96 0.22 -13.15 -5.76
N ALA A 97 0.71 -11.93 -5.65
CA ALA A 97 0.01 -10.81 -5.00
C ALA A 97 0.52 -9.44 -5.51
N THR A 98 -0.36 -8.44 -5.53
CA THR A 98 -0.04 -7.03 -5.77
C THR A 98 0.73 -6.46 -4.59
N PHE A 99 1.41 -5.32 -4.77
CA PHE A 99 2.05 -4.64 -3.65
C PHE A 99 2.17 -3.14 -3.89
N LEU A 100 1.60 -2.36 -2.97
CA LEU A 100 1.83 -0.93 -2.86
C LEU A 100 2.55 -0.66 -1.54
N PHE A 101 3.56 0.20 -1.56
CA PHE A 101 4.20 0.62 -0.32
C PHE A 101 4.70 2.05 -0.37
N ALA A 102 4.84 2.63 0.82
CA ALA A 102 5.54 3.87 1.06
C ALA A 102 6.50 3.75 2.25
N ILE A 103 7.70 4.34 2.10
CA ILE A 103 8.68 4.53 3.16
C ILE A 103 8.89 6.03 3.34
N VAL A 104 8.35 6.59 4.42
CA VAL A 104 8.41 8.01 4.74
C VAL A 104 9.66 8.27 5.59
N LEU A 105 10.71 8.76 4.93
CA LEU A 105 11.98 9.16 5.54
C LEU A 105 11.96 10.66 5.85
N LYS A 106 12.99 11.16 6.55
CA LYS A 106 13.07 12.59 6.90
C LYS A 106 13.10 13.50 5.67
N GLU A 107 13.86 13.14 4.64
CA GLU A 107 14.13 14.02 3.48
C GLU A 107 13.46 13.57 2.19
N LYS A 108 13.02 12.31 2.12
CA LYS A 108 12.33 11.76 0.96
C LYS A 108 11.27 10.72 1.35
N ILE A 109 10.39 10.43 0.43
CA ILE A 109 9.38 9.38 0.53
C ILE A 109 9.57 8.48 -0.69
N ILE A 110 9.83 7.20 -0.44
CA ILE A 110 9.91 6.20 -1.50
C ILE A 110 8.53 5.57 -1.62
N VAL A 111 7.98 5.53 -2.82
CA VAL A 111 6.62 5.09 -3.11
C VAL A 111 6.69 4.10 -4.25
N SER A 112 6.00 2.98 -4.14
CA SER A 112 6.00 1.98 -5.20
C SER A 112 4.65 1.30 -5.32
N ARG A 113 4.36 0.87 -6.56
CA ARG A 113 3.13 0.18 -6.95
C ARG A 113 3.45 -0.96 -7.92
N VAL A 114 2.83 -2.10 -7.65
CA VAL A 114 2.69 -3.26 -8.52
C VAL A 114 1.25 -3.76 -8.34
N GLY A 115 0.44 -3.77 -9.40
CA GLY A 115 -0.97 -4.19 -9.31
C GLY A 115 -1.93 -3.14 -9.81
N ASP A 116 -3.07 -3.01 -9.17
CA ASP A 116 -4.24 -2.22 -9.59
C ASP A 116 -4.86 -1.36 -8.48
N GLY A 117 -4.45 -1.56 -7.22
CA GLY A 117 -4.71 -0.60 -6.16
C GLY A 117 -3.98 0.73 -6.36
N PHE A 118 -4.29 1.72 -5.51
CA PHE A 118 -3.71 3.05 -5.58
C PHE A 118 -3.02 3.50 -4.28
N ILE A 119 -2.04 4.38 -4.41
CA ILE A 119 -1.40 5.08 -3.30
C ILE A 119 -1.23 6.57 -3.64
N SER A 120 -1.78 7.43 -2.79
CA SER A 120 -1.73 8.88 -2.93
C SER A 120 -0.95 9.50 -1.79
N ILE A 121 -0.15 10.53 -2.08
CA ILE A 121 0.69 11.24 -1.10
C ILE A 121 0.50 12.73 -1.25
N PHE A 122 0.40 13.41 -0.11
CA PHE A 122 0.21 14.83 -0.01
C PHE A 122 1.36 15.46 0.78
N THR A 123 1.94 16.48 0.19
CA THR A 123 2.90 17.39 0.82
C THR A 123 2.30 18.80 0.84
N ASP A 124 2.95 19.76 1.49
CA ASP A 124 2.50 21.16 1.43
C ASP A 124 2.43 21.74 0.02
N LYS A 125 3.29 21.28 -0.89
CA LYS A 125 3.40 21.85 -2.24
C LYS A 125 2.69 21.04 -3.32
N ASN A 126 2.72 19.71 -3.20
CA ASN A 126 2.34 18.81 -4.28
C ASN A 126 1.53 17.62 -3.75
N SER A 127 0.70 17.07 -4.63
CA SER A 127 0.10 15.75 -4.50
C SER A 127 0.67 14.79 -5.54
N TYR A 128 0.81 13.52 -5.15
CA TYR A 128 1.33 12.45 -6.00
C TYR A 128 0.37 11.26 -5.93
N LEU A 129 0.26 10.52 -7.04
CA LEU A 129 -0.61 9.35 -7.15
C LEU A 129 0.10 8.30 -8.01
N LEU A 130 0.16 7.07 -7.50
CA LEU A 130 0.37 5.88 -8.33
C LEU A 130 -0.96 5.10 -8.35
N ASN A 131 -1.50 4.86 -9.54
CA ASN A 131 -2.79 4.22 -9.78
C ASN A 131 -2.76 3.47 -11.11
N ASP A 132 -3.57 2.41 -11.25
CA ASP A 132 -3.77 1.75 -12.54
C ASP A 132 -4.73 2.54 -13.42
N ASN A 133 -4.16 3.35 -14.30
CA ASN A 133 -4.93 4.07 -15.30
C ASN A 133 -5.25 3.13 -16.46
N LYS A 134 -6.35 2.37 -16.31
CA LYS A 134 -6.91 1.43 -17.31
C LYS A 134 -7.20 2.01 -18.70
N LYS A 135 -6.88 3.28 -18.97
CA LYS A 135 -6.99 3.92 -20.29
C LYS A 135 -5.98 3.37 -21.30
N ASP A 136 -4.84 2.83 -20.85
CA ASP A 136 -3.75 2.38 -21.72
C ASP A 136 -3.65 0.85 -21.91
N SER A 137 -4.42 0.06 -21.14
CA SER A 137 -4.33 -1.41 -21.17
C SER A 137 -5.70 -2.08 -21.40
N PHE A 138 -5.95 -2.52 -22.63
CA PHE A 138 -7.10 -3.38 -22.98
C PHE A 138 -7.02 -4.81 -22.39
N SER A 139 -5.99 -5.12 -21.58
CA SER A 139 -5.83 -6.41 -20.91
C SER A 139 -6.26 -6.33 -19.44
N ASN A 140 -7.23 -7.16 -19.04
CA ASN A 140 -7.64 -7.36 -17.64
C ASN A 140 -6.58 -8.14 -16.81
N ILE A 141 -5.29 -7.97 -17.09
CA ILE A 141 -4.21 -8.71 -16.42
C ILE A 141 -3.64 -7.82 -15.31
N THR A 142 -3.90 -8.19 -14.06
CA THR A 142 -3.28 -7.54 -12.90
C THR A 142 -1.82 -7.95 -12.79
N MET A 143 -0.92 -6.96 -12.81
CA MET A 143 0.50 -7.16 -12.53
C MET A 143 0.73 -7.55 -11.06
N ALA A 144 1.61 -8.51 -10.79
CA ALA A 144 1.81 -8.99 -9.42
C ALA A 144 3.22 -9.52 -9.17
N PHE A 145 3.66 -9.44 -7.91
CA PHE A 145 4.80 -10.21 -7.43
C PHE A 145 4.53 -11.70 -7.64
N SER A 146 5.42 -12.36 -8.38
CA SER A 146 5.29 -13.76 -8.76
C SER A 146 6.66 -14.42 -8.89
N LYS A 147 6.71 -15.71 -9.25
CA LYS A 147 7.96 -16.44 -9.48
C LYS A 147 8.82 -15.83 -10.58
N ASN A 148 8.19 -15.34 -11.64
CA ASN A 148 8.85 -14.79 -12.84
C ASN A 148 8.72 -13.26 -12.88
N PHE A 149 8.70 -12.62 -11.72
CA PHE A 149 8.53 -11.19 -11.59
C PHE A 149 9.66 -10.42 -12.28
N ASN A 150 9.30 -9.46 -13.12
CA ASN A 150 10.26 -8.52 -13.70
C ASN A 150 10.25 -7.21 -12.88
N ILE A 151 11.44 -6.76 -12.48
CA ILE A 151 11.58 -5.53 -11.68
C ILE A 151 11.24 -4.29 -12.51
N ASP A 152 11.38 -4.35 -13.84
CA ASP A 152 11.05 -3.24 -14.73
C ASP A 152 9.54 -2.92 -14.75
N ASP A 153 8.70 -3.86 -14.31
CA ASP A 153 7.24 -3.68 -14.19
C ASP A 153 6.86 -2.84 -12.95
N VAL A 154 7.82 -2.43 -12.14
CA VAL A 154 7.57 -1.67 -10.92
C VAL A 154 7.49 -0.18 -11.19
N GLU A 155 6.32 0.39 -10.89
CA GLU A 155 6.19 1.83 -10.74
C GLU A 155 6.80 2.25 -9.40
N CYS A 156 7.71 3.23 -9.46
CA CYS A 156 8.34 3.79 -8.27
C CYS A 156 8.57 5.29 -8.43
N LEU A 157 8.26 6.02 -7.37
CA LEU A 157 8.43 7.46 -7.26
C LEU A 157 9.24 7.78 -6.00
N GLU A 158 10.23 8.67 -6.14
CA GLU A 158 10.86 9.33 -4.99
C GLU A 158 10.31 10.76 -4.87
N VAL A 159 9.68 11.05 -3.74
CA VAL A 159 9.12 12.37 -3.43
C VAL A 159 10.01 13.05 -2.41
N LYS A 160 10.39 14.31 -2.66
CA LYS A 160 11.10 15.12 -1.64
C LYS A 160 10.16 15.39 -0.46
N ASN A 161 10.59 15.06 0.76
CA ASN A 161 9.81 15.28 1.97
C ASN A 161 10.06 16.67 2.55
N GLU A 162 9.51 17.71 1.92
CA GLU A 162 9.64 19.09 2.42
C GLU A 162 8.71 19.36 3.61
N LYS A 163 7.46 18.86 3.52
CA LYS A 163 6.52 18.76 4.65
C LYS A 163 5.41 17.77 4.29
N PHE A 164 5.51 16.55 4.79
CA PHE A 164 4.50 15.52 4.61
C PHE A 164 3.19 15.91 5.30
N LYS A 165 2.06 15.84 4.57
CA LYS A 165 0.72 16.04 5.12
C LYS A 165 -0.01 14.72 5.35
N GLY A 166 0.08 13.79 4.40
CA GLY A 166 -0.52 12.49 4.56
C GLY A 166 -0.41 11.60 3.33
N LEU A 167 -0.86 10.36 3.48
CA LEU A 167 -1.01 9.39 2.41
C LEU A 167 -2.23 8.51 2.65
N ILE A 168 -2.87 8.10 1.56
CA ILE A 168 -3.91 7.07 1.52
C ILE A 168 -3.41 5.95 0.60
N ALA A 169 -3.62 4.70 1.00
CA ALA A 169 -3.38 3.55 0.15
C ALA A 169 -4.56 2.58 0.24
N CYS A 170 -5.01 2.08 -0.91
CA CYS A 170 -6.14 1.16 -1.00
C CYS A 170 -5.84 0.01 -1.97
N THR A 171 -6.41 -1.17 -1.69
CA THR A 171 -6.57 -2.22 -2.71
C THR A 171 -7.68 -1.84 -3.69
N ASP A 172 -7.73 -2.52 -4.83
CA ASP A 172 -8.72 -2.30 -5.89
C ASP A 172 -10.17 -2.56 -5.42
N GLY A 173 -10.38 -3.38 -4.38
CA GLY A 173 -11.69 -3.52 -3.75
C GLY A 173 -12.30 -2.21 -3.23
N ILE A 174 -11.49 -1.16 -3.01
CA ILE A 174 -11.97 0.22 -2.82
C ILE A 174 -12.00 0.94 -4.18
N GLU A 175 -12.96 0.55 -5.01
CA GLU A 175 -13.14 1.14 -6.34
C GLU A 175 -13.63 2.59 -6.25
N ILE A 176 -12.92 3.50 -6.92
CA ILE A 176 -13.31 4.92 -7.05
C ILE A 176 -13.89 5.15 -8.44
N SER A 177 -15.12 5.67 -8.50
CA SER A 177 -15.81 5.96 -9.76
C SER A 177 -16.08 7.46 -9.95
N PRO A 178 -15.71 8.06 -11.09
CA PRO A 178 -14.90 7.46 -12.15
C PRO A 178 -13.44 7.25 -11.71
N ASN A 179 -12.76 6.24 -12.28
CA ASN A 179 -11.35 5.95 -12.02
C ASN A 179 -10.45 6.97 -12.74
N GLU A 180 -10.47 8.21 -12.26
CA GLU A 180 -9.66 9.32 -12.76
C GLU A 180 -8.77 9.88 -11.66
N ASN A 181 -7.53 10.23 -12.01
CA ASN A 181 -6.52 10.69 -11.06
C ASN A 181 -7.01 11.86 -10.18
N ASN A 182 -7.70 12.84 -10.75
CA ASN A 182 -8.25 13.98 -10.03
C ASN A 182 -9.34 13.57 -9.02
N VAL A 183 -10.17 12.57 -9.35
CA VAL A 183 -11.22 12.06 -8.46
C VAL A 183 -10.61 11.27 -7.30
N ILE A 184 -9.64 10.40 -7.58
CA ILE A 184 -8.92 9.65 -6.52
C ILE A 184 -8.16 10.58 -5.58
N LEU A 185 -7.49 11.60 -6.13
CA LEU A 185 -6.79 12.61 -5.32
C LEU A 185 -7.77 13.42 -4.47
N ARG A 186 -8.93 13.81 -5.00
CA ARG A 186 -9.97 14.50 -4.23
C ARG A 186 -10.49 13.63 -3.10
N PHE A 187 -10.89 12.39 -3.39
CA PHE A 187 -11.30 11.40 -2.40
C PHE A 187 -10.25 11.25 -1.28
N SER A 188 -8.99 11.05 -1.67
CA SER A 188 -7.89 10.86 -0.71
C SER A 188 -7.69 12.10 0.18
N LYS A 189 -7.80 13.30 -0.40
CA LYS A 189 -7.67 14.56 0.35
C LYS A 189 -8.81 14.74 1.36
N GLU A 190 -10.06 14.52 0.94
CA GLU A 190 -11.23 14.61 1.81
C GLU A 190 -11.14 13.61 2.97
N LEU A 191 -10.70 12.39 2.69
CA LEU A 191 -10.49 11.36 3.72
C LEU A 191 -9.39 11.76 4.71
N LEU A 192 -8.29 12.38 4.25
CA LEU A 192 -7.24 12.86 5.14
C LEU A 192 -7.71 14.01 6.04
N GLU A 193 -8.54 14.92 5.53
CA GLU A 193 -9.13 16.00 6.34
C GLU A 193 -10.09 15.42 7.41
N GLU A 194 -10.91 14.43 7.05
CA GLU A 194 -11.73 13.70 8.03
C GLU A 194 -10.84 13.02 9.09
N CYS A 195 -9.73 12.40 8.69
CA CYS A 195 -8.76 11.81 9.61
C CYS A 195 -8.06 12.84 10.50
N LYS A 196 -7.86 14.06 10.02
CA LYS A 196 -7.26 15.15 10.79
C LYS A 196 -8.21 15.60 11.90
N ASN A 197 -9.48 15.80 11.56
CA ASN A 197 -10.50 16.39 12.46
C ASN A 197 -11.06 15.42 13.52
N ASN A 198 -10.62 14.15 13.51
CA ASN A 198 -11.15 13.14 14.41
C ASN A 198 -10.06 12.47 15.27
N THR A 199 -10.49 11.96 16.42
CA THR A 199 -9.61 11.15 17.28
C THR A 199 -9.36 9.78 16.67
N LYS A 200 -8.22 9.19 17.00
CA LYS A 200 -7.84 7.85 16.53
C LYS A 200 -8.91 6.79 16.82
N ASN A 201 -9.46 6.77 18.04
CA ASN A 201 -10.51 5.82 18.43
C ASN A 201 -11.80 5.96 17.62
N LYS A 202 -12.18 7.20 17.26
CA LYS A 202 -13.35 7.43 16.40
C LYS A 202 -13.04 6.96 14.97
N LEU A 203 -11.88 7.30 14.43
CA LEU A 203 -11.47 6.88 13.09
C LEU A 203 -11.36 5.37 12.92
N ASP A 204 -10.93 4.63 13.94
CA ASP A 204 -10.90 3.17 13.86
C ASP A 204 -12.29 2.55 13.70
N LYS A 205 -13.31 3.15 14.33
CA LYS A 205 -14.70 2.74 14.18
C LYS A 205 -15.26 3.16 12.82
N GLU A 206 -15.02 4.41 12.42
CA GLU A 206 -15.50 4.95 11.14
C GLU A 206 -14.84 4.26 9.95
N THR A 207 -13.51 4.08 9.95
CA THR A 207 -12.80 3.35 8.89
C THR A 207 -13.37 1.95 8.73
N LYS A 208 -13.59 1.24 9.84
CA LYS A 208 -14.25 -0.07 9.81
C LYS A 208 -15.65 -0.03 9.20
N LYS A 209 -16.43 1.00 9.51
CA LYS A 209 -17.77 1.21 8.95
C LYS A 209 -17.69 1.51 7.45
N TRP A 210 -16.91 2.50 7.04
CA TRP A 210 -16.72 2.90 5.64
C TRP A 210 -16.33 1.71 4.76
N ILE A 211 -15.38 0.89 5.22
CA ILE A 211 -14.87 -0.24 4.44
C ILE A 211 -15.88 -1.40 4.37
N ARG A 212 -16.68 -1.61 5.41
CA ARG A 212 -17.75 -2.63 5.37
C ARG A 212 -18.91 -2.25 4.48
N GLU A 213 -19.25 -0.97 4.46
CA GLU A 213 -20.35 -0.41 3.67
C GLU A 213 -19.92 -0.08 2.23
N TRP A 214 -18.63 -0.14 1.92
CA TRP A 214 -18.12 0.13 0.58
C TRP A 214 -18.72 -0.87 -0.44
N PRO A 215 -19.28 -0.41 -1.56
CA PRO A 215 -20.05 -1.23 -2.49
C PRO A 215 -19.12 -2.06 -3.41
N SER A 216 -18.36 -2.99 -2.82
CA SER A 216 -17.54 -3.96 -3.54
C SER A 216 -17.68 -5.35 -2.93
N SER A 217 -17.73 -6.36 -3.80
CA SER A 217 -17.76 -7.77 -3.44
C SER A 217 -16.37 -8.36 -3.22
N ASP A 218 -15.31 -7.63 -3.56
CA ASP A 218 -13.91 -8.03 -3.34
C ASP A 218 -13.45 -7.74 -1.89
N ASP A 219 -12.28 -8.27 -1.53
CA ASP A 219 -11.56 -7.89 -0.33
C ASP A 219 -11.20 -6.41 -0.39
N LYS A 220 -11.35 -5.73 0.74
CA LYS A 220 -11.28 -4.27 0.82
C LYS A 220 -10.31 -3.85 1.89
N THR A 221 -9.26 -3.14 1.51
CA THR A 221 -8.27 -2.65 2.46
C THR A 221 -7.96 -1.19 2.23
N LEU A 222 -7.91 -0.43 3.32
CA LEU A 222 -7.54 0.98 3.33
C LEU A 222 -6.54 1.24 4.44
N ILE A 223 -5.55 2.07 4.13
CA ILE A 223 -4.57 2.61 5.08
C ILE A 223 -4.55 4.13 4.95
N TYR A 224 -4.50 4.81 6.10
CA TYR A 224 -4.20 6.23 6.17
C TYR A 224 -3.02 6.50 7.11
N LEU A 225 -2.16 7.43 6.73
CA LEU A 225 -1.10 8.00 7.57
C LEU A 225 -1.10 9.51 7.33
N LEU A 226 -1.20 10.31 8.38
CA LEU A 226 -1.18 11.77 8.27
C LEU A 226 -0.24 12.37 9.31
N ASP A 227 0.37 13.51 8.96
CA ASP A 227 1.00 14.32 9.99
C ASP A 227 -0.08 15.05 10.79
N ASP A 228 -0.02 14.87 12.10
CA ASP A 228 -1.04 15.34 13.07
C ASP A 228 -0.40 16.35 14.03
N LYS A 229 0.73 16.93 13.63
CA LYS A 229 1.29 18.06 14.34
C LYS A 229 0.36 19.24 14.07
N GLU A 230 -0.32 19.71 15.11
CA GLU A 230 -0.96 21.01 15.09
C GLU A 230 0.04 22.03 14.54
N GLU A 231 -0.35 22.76 13.49
CA GLU A 231 0.31 24.02 13.18
C GLU A 231 0.01 24.90 14.39
N LYS A 232 0.95 24.95 15.34
CA LYS A 232 0.99 26.02 16.32
C LYS A 232 1.19 27.29 15.49
N ASN A 233 0.07 27.94 15.18
CA ASN A 233 0.07 29.31 14.68
C ASN A 233 0.82 30.12 15.75
N GLY A 234 2.05 30.49 15.42
CA GLY A 234 2.82 31.49 16.15
C GLY A 234 2.32 32.89 15.83
#